data_AF-A0A970YT74-F1
#
_entry.id   AF-A0A970YT74-F1
#
_cell.length_a   1.000
_cell.length_b   1.000
_cell.length_c   1.000
_cell.angle_alpha   90.00
_cell.angle_beta   90.00
_cell.angle_gamma   90.00
#
_symmetry.space_group_name_H-M   'P 1'
#
loop_
_entity.id
_entity.type
_entity.pdbx_description
1 polymer ?
#
loop_
_entity_poly.entity_id
_entity_poly.type
_entity_poly.pdbx_seq_one_letter_code
_entity_poly.pdbx_strand_id
1 'polypeptide(L)'
;MKKRLVAYRKKIDDLLLQGNCHWEELIAEHLVQISFFQHERLIHLIVTSLFAILEIISIMMILIIPVKATVIFSMLLAILLIPYILHYYSLENEVQKLYVQYDQMREACIRDESEKYS
;
A
#
# COMPACT_ATOMS: atom_id res chain seq x y z
N MET A 1 11.60 0.41 -11.42
CA MET A 1 10.16 0.07 -11.36
C MET A 1 9.27 1.09 -12.08
N LYS A 2 9.39 2.41 -11.80
CA LYS A 2 8.64 3.49 -12.50
C LYS A 2 8.65 3.43 -14.04
N LYS A 3 9.78 3.07 -14.67
CA LYS A 3 9.89 2.97 -16.14
C LYS A 3 8.96 1.91 -16.76
N ARG A 4 8.70 0.79 -16.06
CA ARG A 4 7.75 -0.24 -16.53
C ARG A 4 6.31 0.23 -16.41
N LEU A 5 5.98 0.94 -15.34
CA LEU A 5 4.67 1.55 -15.09
C LEU A 5 4.30 2.60 -16.15
N VAL A 6 5.26 3.45 -16.55
CA VAL A 6 5.03 4.47 -17.60
C VAL A 6 4.86 3.84 -18.98
N ALA A 7 5.63 2.80 -19.30
CA ALA A 7 5.48 2.06 -20.55
C ALA A 7 4.12 1.33 -20.61
N TYR A 8 3.66 0.83 -19.46
CA TYR A 8 2.35 0.18 -19.33
C TYR A 8 1.20 1.17 -19.55
N ARG A 9 1.23 2.32 -18.89
CA ARG A 9 0.23 3.39 -19.04
C ARG A 9 0.11 3.87 -20.48
N LYS A 10 1.23 4.05 -21.16
CA LYS A 10 1.26 4.49 -22.56
C LYS A 10 0.63 3.46 -23.51
N LYS A 11 0.77 2.18 -23.19
CA LYS A 11 0.16 1.07 -23.94
C LYS A 11 -1.35 1.03 -23.75
N ILE A 12 -1.82 1.34 -22.54
CA ILE A 12 -3.25 1.47 -22.23
C ILE A 12 -3.85 2.72 -22.90
N ASP A 13 -3.16 3.86 -22.88
CA ASP A 13 -3.60 5.08 -23.56
C ASP A 13 -3.75 4.88 -25.09
N ASP A 14 -2.84 4.14 -25.73
CA ASP A 14 -2.93 3.78 -27.16
C ASP A 14 -4.10 2.81 -27.46
N LEU A 15 -4.43 1.92 -26.52
CA LEU A 15 -5.56 0.98 -26.65
C LEU A 15 -6.91 1.67 -26.41
N LEU A 16 -6.96 2.67 -25.51
CA LEU A 16 -8.14 3.51 -25.27
C LEU A 16 -8.53 4.34 -26.51
N LEU A 17 -7.55 4.74 -27.33
CA LEU A 17 -7.78 5.43 -28.60
C LEU A 17 -8.40 4.53 -29.69
N GLN A 18 -8.34 3.21 -29.54
CA GLN A 18 -8.82 2.25 -30.54
C GLN A 18 -10.25 1.74 -30.29
N GLY A 19 -10.90 2.10 -29.17
CA GLY A 19 -12.34 1.86 -28.96
C GLY A 19 -12.77 0.39 -28.83
N ASN A 20 -11.86 -0.54 -28.54
CA ASN A 20 -12.19 -1.93 -28.22
C ASN A 20 -12.05 -2.17 -26.71
N CYS A 21 -13.18 -2.08 -26.02
CA CYS A 21 -13.25 -2.21 -24.57
C CYS A 21 -13.24 -3.67 -24.11
N HIS A 22 -12.16 -4.07 -23.45
CA HIS A 22 -12.17 -5.12 -22.43
C HIS A 22 -11.82 -4.47 -21.09
N TRP A 23 -12.82 -3.82 -20.49
CA TRP A 23 -12.71 -3.21 -19.16
C TRP A 23 -12.30 -4.22 -18.08
N GLU A 24 -12.66 -5.51 -18.26
CA GLU A 24 -12.33 -6.58 -17.31
C GLU A 24 -10.83 -6.86 -17.16
N GLU A 25 -10.05 -6.88 -18.25
CA GLU A 25 -8.61 -7.16 -18.18
C GLU A 25 -7.85 -6.01 -17.52
N LEU A 26 -8.24 -4.77 -17.82
CA LEU A 26 -7.63 -3.58 -17.24
C LEU A 26 -7.92 -3.47 -15.73
N ILE A 27 -9.16 -3.78 -15.35
CA ILE A 27 -9.57 -3.89 -13.95
C ILE A 27 -8.80 -5.01 -13.24
N ALA A 28 -8.62 -6.16 -13.88
CA ALA A 28 -7.88 -7.28 -13.30
C ALA A 28 -6.42 -6.93 -13.00
N GLU A 29 -5.73 -6.22 -13.89
CA GLU A 29 -4.37 -5.75 -13.62
C GLU A 29 -4.29 -4.66 -12.55
N HIS A 30 -5.26 -3.76 -12.50
CA HIS A 30 -5.33 -2.76 -11.44
C HIS A 30 -5.53 -3.42 -10.07
N LEU A 31 -6.36 -4.47 -10.01
CA LEU A 31 -6.55 -5.29 -8.79
C LEU A 31 -5.26 -6.02 -8.38
N VAL A 32 -4.46 -6.51 -9.33
CA VAL A 32 -3.14 -7.10 -9.03
C VAL A 32 -2.19 -6.06 -8.44
N GLN A 33 -2.20 -4.82 -8.95
CA GLN A 33 -1.42 -3.74 -8.36
C GLN A 33 -1.92 -3.36 -6.96
N ILE A 34 -3.23 -3.22 -6.75
CA ILE A 34 -3.82 -2.99 -5.42
C ILE A 34 -3.38 -4.09 -4.44
N SER A 35 -3.40 -5.35 -4.87
CA SER A 35 -2.98 -6.51 -4.06
C SER A 35 -1.49 -6.43 -3.67
N PHE A 36 -0.61 -6.03 -4.58
CA PHE A 36 0.81 -5.79 -4.27
C PHE A 36 1.00 -4.74 -3.17
N PHE A 37 0.24 -3.64 -3.23
CA PHE A 37 0.30 -2.60 -2.20
C PHE A 37 -0.36 -3.01 -0.88
N GLN A 38 -1.38 -3.86 -0.90
CA GLN A 38 -1.94 -4.45 0.32
C GLN A 38 -0.93 -5.38 1.00
N HIS A 39 -0.19 -6.18 0.23
CA HIS A 39 0.85 -7.05 0.77
C HIS A 39 1.95 -6.28 1.50
N GLU A 40 2.42 -5.18 0.91
CA GLU A 40 3.43 -4.32 1.54
C GLU A 40 2.89 -3.71 2.85
N ARG A 41 1.63 -3.26 2.89
CA ARG A 41 0.98 -2.77 4.12
C ARG A 41 0.84 -3.83 5.20
N LEU A 42 0.46 -5.07 4.85
CA LEU A 42 0.34 -6.17 5.80
C LEU A 42 1.69 -6.52 6.42
N ILE A 43 2.75 -6.58 5.61
CA ILE A 43 4.11 -6.83 6.11
C ILE A 43 4.54 -5.72 7.07
N HIS A 44 4.32 -4.45 6.71
CA HIS A 44 4.62 -3.33 7.59
C HIS A 44 3.83 -3.39 8.90
N LEU A 45 2.56 -3.75 8.87
CA LEU A 45 1.73 -3.90 10.07
C LEU A 45 2.25 -5.02 10.97
N ILE A 46 2.57 -6.19 10.40
CA ILE A 46 3.10 -7.34 11.16
C ILE A 46 4.44 -6.98 11.80
N VAL A 47 5.37 -6.42 11.01
CA VAL A 47 6.71 -6.07 11.49
C VAL A 47 6.64 -4.99 12.58
N THR A 48 5.83 -3.94 12.39
CA THR A 48 5.66 -2.88 13.39
C THR A 48 4.99 -3.41 14.66
N SER A 49 4.01 -4.31 14.54
CA SER A 49 3.34 -4.93 15.69
C SER A 49 4.28 -5.82 16.50
N LEU A 50 5.15 -6.60 15.83
CA LEU A 50 6.17 -7.39 16.49
C LEU A 50 7.14 -6.50 17.27
N PHE A 51 7.63 -5.41 16.67
CA PHE A 51 8.49 -4.45 17.34
C PHE A 51 7.80 -3.74 18.50
N ALA A 52 6.52 -3.39 18.37
CA ALA A 52 5.75 -2.78 19.46
C ALA A 52 5.61 -3.73 20.67
N ILE A 53 5.34 -5.02 20.44
CA ILE A 53 5.27 -6.02 21.51
C ILE A 53 6.64 -6.18 22.19
N LEU A 54 7.72 -6.27 21.39
CA LEU A 54 9.08 -6.33 21.92
C LEU A 54 9.44 -5.08 22.75
N GLU A 55 9.00 -3.90 22.31
CA GLU A 55 9.23 -2.65 23.03
C GLU A 55 8.50 -2.63 24.38
N ILE A 56 7.25 -3.10 24.43
CA ILE A 56 6.50 -3.23 25.68
C ILE A 56 7.22 -4.18 26.65
N ILE A 57 7.70 -5.33 26.16
CA ILE A 57 8.47 -6.28 26.96
C ILE A 57 9.78 -5.65 27.45
N SER A 58 10.46 -4.90 26.59
CA SER A 58 11.71 -4.21 26.93
C SER A 58 11.49 -3.14 28.02
N ILE A 59 10.41 -2.37 27.93
CA ILE A 59 10.00 -1.40 28.96
C ILE A 59 9.71 -2.12 30.28
N MET A 60 8.99 -3.24 30.25
CA MET A 60 8.75 -4.07 31.43
C MET A 60 10.06 -4.55 32.08
N MET A 61 11.04 -4.97 31.27
CA MET A 61 12.36 -5.38 31.77
C MET A 61 13.14 -4.23 32.41
N ILE A 62 13.04 -3.00 31.88
CA ILE A 62 13.67 -1.82 32.48
C ILE A 62 13.12 -1.56 33.90
N LEU A 63 11.82 -1.80 34.13
CA LEU A 63 11.20 -1.60 35.45
C LEU A 63 11.67 -2.63 36.49
N ILE A 64 11.93 -3.88 36.07
CA ILE A 64 12.37 -4.95 36.98
C ILE A 64 13.89 -4.88 37.18
N ILE A 65 14.65 -4.67 36.10
CA ILE A 65 16.12 -4.67 36.10
C ILE A 65 16.61 -3.42 35.33
N PRO A 66 16.81 -2.29 36.01
CA PRO A 66 17.22 -1.04 35.38
C PRO A 66 18.72 -1.04 35.09
N VAL A 67 19.13 -1.76 34.05
CA VAL A 67 20.51 -1.79 33.55
C VAL A 67 20.65 -0.82 32.37
N LYS A 68 21.81 -0.15 32.26
CA LYS A 68 22.10 0.72 31.10
C LYS A 68 21.91 0.00 29.76
N ALA A 69 22.19 -1.30 29.70
CA ALA A 69 22.02 -2.12 28.51
C ALA A 69 20.55 -2.24 28.05
N THR A 70 19.58 -2.39 28.98
CA THR A 70 18.16 -2.52 28.62
C THR A 70 17.56 -1.21 28.10
N VAL A 71 18.04 -0.07 28.63
CA VAL A 71 17.66 1.27 28.14
C VAL A 71 18.19 1.52 26.73
N ILE A 72 19.45 1.20 26.45
CA ILE A 72 20.03 1.34 25.10
C ILE A 72 19.29 0.45 24.10
N PHE A 73 18.94 -0.78 24.49
CA PHE A 73 18.19 -1.72 23.65
C PHE A 73 16.79 -1.19 23.28
N SER A 74 16.02 -0.70 24.25
CA SER A 74 14.71 -0.05 24.01
C SER A 74 14.84 1.20 23.13
N MET A 75 15.86 2.03 23.34
CA MET A 75 16.07 3.23 22.51
C MET A 75 16.36 2.87 21.03
N LEU A 76 17.07 1.77 20.80
CA LEU A 76 17.37 1.26 19.46
C LEU A 76 16.10 0.74 18.75
N LEU A 77 15.25 0.03 19.48
CA LEU A 77 13.93 -0.41 18.99
C LEU A 77 13.01 0.77 18.69
N ALA A 78 12.99 1.80 19.54
CA ALA A 78 12.20 3.02 19.33
C ALA A 78 12.63 3.79 18.07
N ILE A 79 13.94 3.90 17.81
CA ILE A 79 14.48 4.50 16.58
C ILE A 79 14.05 3.74 15.33
N LEU A 80 13.88 2.42 15.41
CA LEU A 80 13.36 1.62 14.30
C LEU A 80 11.86 1.82 14.08
N LEU A 81 11.10 2.07 15.15
CA LEU A 81 9.64 2.20 15.12
C LEU A 81 9.16 3.47 14.38
N ILE A 82 9.83 4.60 14.59
CA ILE A 82 9.48 5.91 14.01
C ILE A 82 9.47 5.90 12.46
N PRO A 83 10.56 5.52 11.76
CA PRO A 83 10.58 5.48 10.30
C PRO A 83 9.60 4.42 9.75
N TYR A 84 9.31 3.36 10.50
CA TYR A 84 8.32 2.35 10.12
C TYR A 84 6.89 2.92 10.09
N ILE A 85 6.50 3.71 11.11
CA ILE A 85 5.20 4.38 11.13
C ILE A 85 5.09 5.41 10.00
N LEU A 86 6.13 6.20 9.76
CA LEU A 86 6.14 7.18 8.66
C LEU A 86 6.02 6.51 7.29
N HIS A 87 6.72 5.39 7.10
CA HIS A 87 6.62 4.61 5.87
C HIS A 87 5.21 4.06 5.66
N TYR A 88 4.55 3.59 6.72
CA TYR A 88 3.16 3.14 6.69
C TYR A 88 2.20 4.23 6.17
N TYR A 89 2.29 5.46 6.70
CA TYR A 89 1.45 6.58 6.25
C TYR A 89 1.69 6.97 4.79
N SER A 90 2.95 6.95 4.35
CA SER A 90 3.27 7.21 2.94
C SER A 90 2.67 6.16 2.02
N LEU A 91 2.62 4.90 2.46
CA LEU A 91 2.07 3.80 1.69
C LEU A 91 0.53 3.87 1.61
N GLU A 92 -0.12 4.19 2.73
CA GLU A 92 -1.57 4.32 2.81
C GLU A 92 -2.12 5.39 1.86
N ASN A 93 -1.46 6.55 1.82
CA ASN A 93 -1.81 7.64 0.90
C ASN A 93 -1.74 7.24 -0.57
N GLU A 94 -0.82 6.36 -0.95
CA GLU A 94 -0.68 5.92 -2.35
C GLU A 94 -1.78 4.93 -2.73
N VAL A 95 -2.18 4.03 -1.84
CA VAL A 95 -3.27 3.10 -2.18
C VAL A 95 -4.64 3.77 -2.17
N GLN A 96 -4.83 4.79 -1.34
CA GLN A 96 -6.06 5.57 -1.33
C GLN A 96 -6.30 6.26 -2.68
N LYS A 97 -5.24 6.71 -3.34
CA LYS A 97 -5.30 7.22 -4.72
C LYS A 97 -5.65 6.13 -5.74
N LEU A 98 -5.15 4.90 -5.54
CA LEU A 98 -5.44 3.76 -6.41
C LEU A 98 -6.91 3.33 -6.33
N TYR A 99 -7.52 3.35 -5.14
CA TYR A 99 -8.96 3.08 -4.99
C TYR A 99 -9.82 4.13 -5.69
N VAL A 100 -9.48 5.41 -5.58
CA VAL A 100 -10.19 6.49 -6.28
C VAL A 100 -10.10 6.31 -7.81
N GLN A 101 -8.96 5.87 -8.33
CA GLN A 101 -8.80 5.55 -9.74
C GLN A 101 -9.65 4.35 -10.17
N TYR A 102 -9.72 3.31 -9.34
CA TYR A 102 -10.58 2.16 -9.58
C TYR A 102 -12.06 2.54 -9.67
N ASP A 103 -12.57 3.33 -8.73
CA ASP A 103 -13.97 3.75 -8.71
C ASP A 103 -14.32 4.59 -9.94
N GLN A 104 -13.42 5.49 -10.35
CA GLN A 104 -13.59 6.28 -11.57
C GLN A 104 -13.63 5.42 -12.85
N MET A 105 -12.77 4.39 -12.94
CA MET A 105 -12.78 3.45 -14.07
C MET A 105 -14.07 2.62 -14.10
N ARG A 106 -14.55 2.19 -12.94
CA ARG A 106 -15.79 1.42 -12.81
C ARG A 106 -17.02 2.25 -13.18
N GLU A 107 -17.11 3.50 -12.73
CA GLU A 107 -18.19 4.42 -13.10
C GLU A 107 -18.19 4.75 -14.58
N ALA A 108 -17.01 4.92 -15.20
CA ALA A 108 -16.88 5.13 -16.64
C ALA A 108 -17.38 3.92 -17.43
N CYS A 109 -16.99 2.70 -17.04
CA CYS A 109 -17.44 1.46 -17.66
C CYS A 109 -18.98 1.29 -17.58
N ILE A 110 -19.59 1.58 -16.42
CA ILE A 110 -21.04 1.47 -16.23
C ILE A 110 -21.80 2.50 -17.09
N ARG A 111 -21.25 3.71 -17.24
CA ARG A 111 -21.85 4.77 -18.06
C ARG A 111 -21.83 4.43 -19.55
N ASP A 112 -20.70 3.92 -20.03
CA ASP A 112 -20.50 3.49 -21.42
C ASP A 112 -21.44 2.31 -21.78
N GLU A 113 -21.70 1.42 -20.82
CA GLU A 113 -22.67 0.34 -20.97
C GLU A 113 -24.12 0.86 -20.99
N SER A 114 -24.46 1.87 -20.18
CA SER A 114 -25.80 2.48 -20.18
C SER A 114 -26.14 3.25 -21.46
N GLU A 115 -25.16 3.88 -22.11
CA GLU A 115 -25.36 4.57 -23.40
C GLU A 115 -25.47 3.57 -24.58
N LYS A 116 -24.92 2.36 -24.44
CA LYS A 116 -24.99 1.33 -25.48
C LYS A 116 -26.34 0.61 -25.56
N TYR A 117 -27.16 0.71 -24.51
CA TYR A 117 -28.49 0.12 -24.42
C TYR A 117 -29.64 1.15 -24.42
N SER A 118 -29.35 2.44 -24.62
CA SER A 118 -30.35 3.51 -24.83
C SER A 118 -30.45 3.90 -26.30
#